data_AF-A0AAN8Q5E6-F1
#
_entry.id   AF-A0AAN8Q5E6-F1
#
_cell.length_a   1.000
_cell.length_b   1.000
_cell.length_c   1.000
_cell.angle_alpha   90.00
_cell.angle_beta   90.00
_cell.angle_gamma   90.00
#
_symmetry.space_group_name_H-M   'P 1'
#
loop_
_entity.id
_entity.type
_entity.pdbx_description
1 polymer ?
#
loop_
_entity_poly.entity_id
_entity_poly.type
_entity_poly.pdbx_seq_one_letter_code
_entity_poly.pdbx_strand_id
1 'polypeptide(L)' 'MLWVWGASGQPLRYRGFAKRVRKNLASGNHQWKCISMNPSFRYRWQPKTCTKELHYICETRPRTNLVTK' A
#
# COMPACT_ATOMS: atom_id res chain seq x y z
N MET A 1 -8.80 7.49 -11.05
CA MET A 1 -8.43 7.41 -9.61
C MET A 1 -6.98 7.00 -9.47
N LEU A 2 -6.17 7.81 -8.79
CA LEU A 2 -4.72 7.64 -8.67
C LEU A 2 -4.37 7.37 -7.21
N TRP A 3 -3.77 6.21 -6.93
CA TRP A 3 -3.21 5.91 -5.61
C TRP A 3 -1.82 6.54 -5.49
N VAL A 4 -1.54 7.13 -4.34
CA VAL A 4 -0.25 7.77 -4.03
C VAL A 4 0.31 7.23 -2.72
N TRP A 5 1.63 7.30 -2.57
CA TRP A 5 2.27 7.05 -1.28
C TRP A 5 1.98 8.20 -0.31
N GLY A 6 1.44 7.88 0.87
CA GLY A 6 1.09 8.90 1.87
C GLY A 6 2.29 9.72 2.34
N ALA A 7 3.48 9.12 2.42
CA ALA A 7 4.68 9.81 2.91
C ALA A 7 5.32 10.75 1.88
N SER A 8 5.28 10.41 0.60
CA SER A 8 6.00 11.15 -0.46
C SER A 8 5.10 11.84 -1.49
N GLY A 9 3.80 11.53 -1.49
CA GLY A 9 2.85 11.98 -2.51
C GLY A 9 3.08 11.35 -3.90
N GLN A 10 4.11 10.51 -4.07
CA GLN A 10 4.46 9.95 -5.37
C GLN A 10 3.42 8.94 -5.84
N PRO A 11 3.10 8.92 -7.15
CA PRO A 11 2.13 7.97 -7.69
C PRO A 11 2.63 6.53 -7.55
N LEU A 12 1.72 5.64 -7.15
CA LEU A 12 1.99 4.21 -7.09
C LEU A 12 2.15 3.62 -8.51
N ARG A 13 3.37 3.17 -8.82
CA ARG A 13 3.67 2.49 -10.09
C ARG A 13 3.22 1.03 -10.08
N TYR A 14 3.50 0.32 -8.99
CA TYR A 14 3.05 -1.05 -8.79
C TYR A 14 1.67 -1.09 -8.11
N ARG A 15 0.76 -1.96 -8.59
CA ARG A 15 -0.60 -2.12 -8.05
C ARG A 15 -0.81 -3.55 -7.54
N GLY A 16 -0.47 -3.79 -6.28
CA GLY A 16 -0.57 -5.09 -5.61
C GLY A 16 -1.98 -5.53 -5.17
N PHE A 17 -3.05 -4.82 -5.56
CA PHE A 17 -4.42 -5.14 -5.14
C PHE A 17 -4.89 -6.52 -5.61
N ALA A 18 -5.64 -7.21 -4.75
CA ALA A 18 -6.27 -8.49 -5.09
C ALA A 18 -7.26 -8.33 -6.27
N LYS A 19 -7.36 -9.34 -7.15
CA LYS A 19 -8.22 -9.28 -8.36
C LYS A 19 -9.67 -8.94 -8.03
N ARG A 20 -10.22 -9.50 -6.94
CA ARG A 20 -11.58 -9.22 -6.45
C ARG A 20 -11.75 -7.78 -5.98
N VAL A 21 -10.73 -7.22 -5.33
CA VAL A 21 -10.73 -5.84 -4.84
C VAL A 21 -10.68 -4.83 -5.98
N ARG A 22 -9.96 -5.12 -7.07
CA ARG A 22 -9.85 -4.22 -8.24
C ARG A 22 -11.19 -3.87 -8.88
N LYS A 23 -12.15 -4.81 -8.90
CA LYS A 23 -13.49 -4.54 -9.43
C LYS A 23 -14.21 -3.47 -8.61
N ASN A 24 -14.07 -3.52 -7.29
CA ASN A 24 -14.69 -2.56 -6.37
C ASN A 24 -13.91 -1.23 -6.27
N LEU A 25 -12.63 -1.24 -6.67
CA LEU A 25 -11.82 -0.02 -6.74
C LEU A 25 -12.32 0.95 -7.83
N ALA A 26 -12.94 0.46 -8.90
CA ALA A 26 -13.44 1.32 -9.97
C ALA A 26 -14.77 2.02 -9.63
N SER A 27 -15.60 1.42 -8.75
CA SER A 27 -16.97 1.86 -8.47
C SER A 27 -17.18 2.42 -7.06
N GLY A 28 -16.21 2.28 -6.15
CA GLY A 28 -16.34 2.69 -4.75
C GLY A 28 -15.95 4.14 -4.44
N ASN A 29 -16.40 4.64 -3.28
CA ASN A 29 -15.85 5.84 -2.65
C ASN A 29 -14.53 5.47 -1.93
N HIS A 30 -13.41 5.98 -2.42
CA HIS A 30 -12.07 5.70 -1.87
C HIS A 30 -11.48 6.85 -1.06
N GLN A 31 -12.30 7.84 -0.69
CA GLN A 31 -11.87 8.87 0.26
C GLN A 31 -11.47 8.21 1.59
N TRP A 32 -10.35 8.67 2.16
CA TRP A 32 -9.81 8.20 3.43
C TRP A 32 -9.49 6.70 3.46
N LYS A 33 -9.14 6.11 2.31
CA LYS A 33 -8.68 4.72 2.21
C LYS A 33 -7.17 4.65 2.11
N CYS A 34 -6.60 3.78 2.92
CA CYS A 34 -5.19 3.43 2.96
C CYS A 34 -5.00 1.98 2.47
N ILE A 35 -3.78 1.68 2.03
CA ILE A 35 -3.40 0.36 1.56
C ILE A 35 -3.04 -0.52 2.76
N SER A 36 -3.62 -1.70 2.83
CA SER A 36 -3.26 -2.74 3.81
C SER A 36 -3.04 -4.07 3.11
N MET A 37 -2.15 -4.91 3.65
CA MET A 37 -1.96 -6.28 3.19
C MET A 37 -2.94 -7.21 3.89
N ASN A 38 -3.60 -8.10 3.14
CA ASN A 38 -4.55 -9.06 3.69
C ASN A 38 -4.01 -10.50 3.58
N PRO A 39 -3.74 -11.21 4.68
CA PRO A 39 -3.31 -12.61 4.66
C PRO A 39 -4.30 -13.53 3.92
N SER A 40 -5.61 -13.32 4.07
CA SER A 40 -6.64 -14.09 3.36
C SER A 40 -6.60 -13.90 1.85
N PHE A 41 -5.95 -12.84 1.36
CA PHE A 41 -5.71 -12.60 -0.06
C PHE A 41 -4.26 -12.89 -0.47
N ARG A 42 -3.57 -13.80 0.22
CA ARG A 42 -2.15 -14.12 -0.01
C ARG A 42 -1.29 -12.85 0.02
N TYR A 43 -1.54 -12.01 1.03
CA TYR A 43 -0.88 -10.72 1.26
C TYR A 43 -1.04 -9.69 0.14
N ARG A 44 -2.00 -9.88 -0.77
CA ARG A 44 -2.38 -8.85 -1.73
C ARG A 44 -3.02 -7.66 -1.02
N TRP A 45 -2.98 -6.51 -1.69
CA TRP A 45 -3.47 -5.27 -1.12
C TRP A 45 -4.99 -5.19 -1.13
N GLN A 46 -5.52 -4.51 -0.12
CA GLN A 46 -6.91 -4.09 -0.02
C GLN A 46 -7.01 -2.66 0.54
N PRO A 47 -8.04 -1.88 0.15
CA PRO A 47 -8.33 -0.62 0.79
C PRO A 47 -8.92 -0.85 2.19
N LYS A 48 -8.41 -0.12 3.18
CA LYS A 48 -8.97 -0.04 4.54
C LYS A 48 -9.08 1.42 4.96
N THR A 49 -9.96 1.72 5.90
CA THR A 49 -10.05 3.07 6.47
C THR A 49 -8.72 3.43 7.13
N CYS A 50 -8.16 4.61 6.84
CA CYS A 50 -6.84 5.01 7.31
C CYS A 50 -6.72 5.11 8.84
N THR A 51 -7.81 5.39 9.54
CA THR A 51 -7.86 5.46 11.01
C THR A 51 -8.01 4.10 11.68
N LYS A 52 -8.07 3.00 10.91
CA LYS A 52 -8.14 1.66 11.50
C LYS A 52 -6.76 1.30 12.03
N GLU A 53 -6.70 1.00 13.33
CA GLU A 53 -5.50 0.50 13.98
C GLU A 53 -5.10 -0.88 13.43
N LEU A 54 -3.85 -0.98 12.95
CA LEU A 54 -3.24 -2.15 12.32
C LEU A 54 -1.72 -2.13 12.57
N HIS A 55 -1.09 -3.30 12.49
CA HIS A 55 0.37 -3.36 12.36
C HIS A 55 0.81 -2.80 11.00
N TYR A 56 2.02 -2.24 10.95
CA TYR A 56 2.58 -1.59 9.76
C TYR A 56 4.00 -2.04 9.46
N ILE A 57 4.42 -1.81 8.20
CA ILE A 57 5.76 -2.12 7.70
C ILE A 57 6.45 -0.79 7.37
N CYS A 58 7.66 -0.61 7.88
CA CYS A 58 8.51 0.52 7.51
C CYS A 58 9.51 0.10 6.43
N GLU A 59 9.82 1.04 5.53
CA GLU A 59 10.91 0.95 4.58
C GLU A 59 11.98 1.98 4.95
N THR A 60 13.25 1.59 4.89
CA THR A 60 14.38 2.49 5.05
C THR A 60 15.41 2.21 3.97
N ARG A 61 16.28 3.19 3.70
CA ARG A 61 17.36 3.00 2.72
C ARG A 61 18.31 1.90 3.22
N PRO A 62 18.81 1.03 2.33
CA PRO A 62 19.88 0.11 2.68
C PRO A 62 21.08 0.88 3.23
N ARG A 63 21.77 0.32 4.24
CA ARG A 63 23.04 0.89 4.72
C ARG A 63 24.13 0.60 3.69
N THR A 64 24.40 1.54 2.79
CA THR A 64 25.42 1.40 1.74
C THR A 64 26.85 1.69 2.20
N ASN A 65 27.14 1.72 3.51
CA ASN A 65 28.47 2.05 4.05
C ASN A 65 29.21 0.84 4.65
N LEU A 66 28.90 -0.40 4.23
CA LEU A 66 29.62 -1.61 4.66
C LEU A 66 30.35 -2.34 3.52
N VAL A 67 30.47 -1.72 2.34
CA VAL A 67 31.49 -2.17 1.36
C VAL A 67 32.73 -1.33 1.64
N THR A 68 33.67 -1.97 2.30
CA THR A 68 34.98 -1.50 2.75
C THR A 68 35.77 -0.78 1.64
N LYS A 69 36.51 0.24 2.10
CA LYS A 69 37.69 0.83 1.45
C LYS A 69 38.63 -0.21 0.87
#